data_AF-A0A0F9MXM7-F1
#
_entry.id   AF-A0A0F9MXM7-F1
#
_cell.length_a   1.000
_cell.length_b   1.000
_cell.length_c   1.000
_cell.angle_alpha   90.00
_cell.angle_beta   90.00
_cell.angle_gamma   90.00
#
_symmetry.space_group_name_H-M   'P 1'
#
loop_
_entity.id
_entity.type
_entity.pdbx_description
1 polymer ?
#
loop_
_entity_poly.entity_id
_entity_poly.type
_entity_poly.pdbx_seq_one_letter_code
_entity_poly.pdbx_strand_id
1 'polypeptide(L)'
;MRLKVLVLAGCSQKKLNYPAPAIELNQGQLFRGIKKLTMSNNFDLKILSGKYGLLDSNEIIAPYNQKIRTKKDILRIRRRIFPKMLKTTEIYDLIIVIMGKNYREVIEPLFNENFIIIYDKRGIGGYLSLISKFNKLPTNQLLKELEKFRFPVLKHHLLTKEMTLQEGVN
;
A
#
# COMPACT_ATOMS: atom_id res chain seq x y z
N MET A 1 -10.85 -22.23 -0.33
CA MET A 1 -11.00 -20.83 -0.81
C MET A 1 -9.68 -20.40 -1.42
N ARG A 2 -9.68 -19.67 -2.56
CA ARG A 2 -8.43 -19.17 -3.17
C ARG A 2 -7.98 -17.92 -2.41
N LEU A 3 -6.70 -17.87 -2.03
CA LEU A 3 -6.09 -16.72 -1.34
C LEU A 3 -6.34 -15.42 -2.13
N LYS A 4 -6.98 -14.43 -1.50
CA LYS A 4 -7.20 -13.09 -2.04
C LYS A 4 -6.08 -12.15 -1.59
N VAL A 5 -5.29 -11.71 -2.56
CA VAL A 5 -4.11 -10.87 -2.31
C VAL A 5 -4.32 -9.48 -2.90
N LEU A 6 -4.13 -8.46 -2.06
CA LEU A 6 -4.09 -7.06 -2.46
C LEU A 6 -2.67 -6.51 -2.38
N VAL A 7 -2.27 -5.76 -3.40
CA VAL A 7 -1.10 -4.89 -3.34
C VAL A 7 -1.55 -3.44 -3.17
N LEU A 8 -0.99 -2.76 -2.17
CA LEU A 8 -1.13 -1.33 -1.96
C LEU A 8 0.13 -0.62 -2.44
N ALA A 9 -0.03 0.23 -3.46
CA ALA A 9 1.05 1.03 -4.02
C ALA A 9 0.85 2.52 -3.74
N GLY A 10 1.93 3.25 -3.47
CA GLY A 10 1.90 4.71 -3.46
C GLY A 10 1.82 5.27 -4.89
N CYS A 11 1.10 6.37 -5.09
CA CYS A 11 1.06 7.03 -6.40
C CYS A 11 2.46 7.51 -6.85
N SER A 12 2.73 7.48 -8.15
CA SER A 12 4.00 7.92 -8.72
C SER A 12 4.03 9.43 -8.96
N GLN A 13 5.24 10.00 -8.97
CA GLN A 13 5.42 11.39 -9.40
C GLN A 13 5.17 11.56 -10.90
N LYS A 14 5.77 10.70 -11.73
CA LYS A 14 5.55 10.67 -13.17
C LYS A 14 4.14 10.14 -13.45
N LYS A 15 3.36 10.88 -14.24
CA LYS A 15 2.00 10.51 -14.65
C LYS A 15 1.77 10.81 -16.13
N LEU A 16 0.73 10.22 -16.71
CA LEU A 16 0.18 10.69 -17.99
C LEU A 16 -0.34 12.13 -17.84
N ASN A 17 -0.47 12.84 -18.96
CA ASN A 17 -0.95 14.22 -19.01
C ASN A 17 -2.45 14.35 -19.33
N TYR A 18 -3.18 13.23 -19.40
CA TYR A 18 -4.63 13.16 -19.62
C TYR A 18 -5.30 12.25 -18.57
N PRO A 19 -6.62 12.39 -18.33
CA PRO A 19 -7.36 11.49 -17.45
C PRO A 19 -7.28 10.04 -17.91
N ALA A 20 -6.96 9.13 -17.01
CA ALA A 20 -6.80 7.71 -17.31
C ALA A 20 -7.14 6.87 -16.07
N PRO A 21 -7.37 5.55 -16.21
CA PRO A 21 -7.43 4.64 -15.08
C PRO A 21 -6.21 4.82 -14.17
N ALA A 22 -6.38 4.78 -12.86
CA ALA A 22 -5.32 5.05 -11.90
C ALA A 22 -4.08 4.14 -12.11
N ILE A 23 -4.29 2.89 -12.52
CA ILE A 23 -3.21 1.95 -12.87
C ILE A 23 -2.40 2.39 -14.10
N GLU A 24 -3.02 3.06 -15.07
CA GLU A 24 -2.36 3.58 -16.26
C GLU A 24 -1.83 5.00 -16.06
N LEU A 25 -2.49 5.81 -15.25
CA LEU A 25 -2.05 7.16 -14.97
C LEU A 25 -0.66 7.18 -14.32
N ASN A 26 -0.34 6.19 -13.46
CA ASN A 26 0.93 6.14 -12.73
C ASN A 26 2.06 5.53 -13.59
N GLN A 27 3.06 6.35 -13.92
CA GLN A 27 4.12 6.02 -14.89
C GLN A 27 5.52 5.87 -14.28
N GLY A 28 5.63 5.85 -12.95
CA GLY A 28 6.91 5.67 -12.26
C GLY A 28 7.48 4.25 -12.43
N GLN A 29 8.81 4.12 -12.48
CA GLN A 29 9.47 2.84 -12.70
C GLN A 29 9.10 1.78 -11.64
N LEU A 30 9.07 2.17 -10.36
CA LEU A 30 8.62 1.29 -9.27
C LEU A 30 7.17 0.85 -9.49
N PHE A 31 6.28 1.79 -9.84
CA PHE A 31 4.88 1.51 -10.08
C PHE A 31 4.67 0.53 -11.24
N ARG A 32 5.41 0.68 -12.34
CA ARG A 32 5.38 -0.27 -13.47
C ARG A 32 5.82 -1.67 -13.05
N GLY A 33 6.84 -1.77 -12.20
CA GLY A 33 7.28 -3.05 -11.64
C GLY A 33 6.21 -3.70 -10.73
N ILE A 34 5.52 -2.88 -9.92
CA ILE A 34 4.39 -3.35 -9.09
C ILE A 34 3.23 -3.80 -9.97
N LYS A 35 2.86 -3.01 -10.99
CA LYS A 35 1.81 -3.36 -11.98
C LYS A 35 2.10 -4.70 -12.63
N LYS A 36 3.34 -4.93 -13.06
CA LYS A 36 3.76 -6.22 -13.62
C LYS A 36 3.58 -7.35 -12.60
N LEU A 37 4.05 -7.13 -11.36
CA LEU A 37 3.95 -8.12 -10.28
C LEU A 37 2.50 -8.51 -10.02
N THR A 38 1.60 -7.53 -9.95
CA THR A 38 0.16 -7.79 -9.70
C THR A 38 -0.49 -8.53 -10.85
N MET A 39 -0.22 -8.12 -12.10
CA MET A 39 -0.80 -8.76 -13.29
C MET A 39 -0.32 -10.22 -13.44
N SER A 40 0.98 -10.47 -13.29
CA SER A 40 1.55 -11.82 -13.43
C SER A 40 1.08 -12.81 -12.36
N ASN A 41 0.61 -12.32 -11.21
CA ASN A 41 0.15 -13.16 -10.11
C ASN A 41 -1.38 -13.11 -9.91
N ASN A 42 -2.11 -12.37 -10.74
CA ASN A 42 -3.54 -12.11 -10.57
C ASN A 42 -3.88 -11.59 -9.16
N PHE A 43 -3.08 -10.62 -8.69
CA PHE A 43 -3.32 -9.90 -7.44
C PHE A 43 -4.07 -8.61 -7.73
N ASP A 44 -4.93 -8.21 -6.79
CA ASP A 44 -5.60 -6.91 -6.88
C ASP A 44 -4.62 -5.78 -6.55
N LEU A 45 -4.91 -4.59 -7.06
CA LEU A 45 -4.08 -3.40 -6.88
C LEU A 45 -4.95 -2.20 -6.49
N LYS A 46 -4.65 -1.59 -5.35
CA LYS A 46 -5.19 -0.26 -4.98
C LYS A 46 -4.05 0.74 -4.79
N ILE A 47 -4.36 2.01 -5.02
CA ILE A 47 -3.35 3.07 -5.13
C ILE A 47 -3.63 4.12 -4.07
N LEU A 48 -2.66 4.35 -3.18
CA LEU A 48 -2.72 5.43 -2.21
C LEU A 48 -2.21 6.74 -2.83
N SER A 49 -3.14 7.67 -3.04
CA SER A 49 -2.94 8.98 -3.64
C SER A 49 -2.93 10.09 -2.59
N GLY A 50 -1.94 10.98 -2.68
CA GLY A 50 -1.90 12.22 -1.89
C GLY A 50 -3.06 13.18 -2.17
N LYS A 51 -3.70 13.09 -3.35
CA LYS A 51 -4.85 13.92 -3.76
C LYS A 51 -6.16 13.19 -3.54
N TYR A 52 -6.31 11.99 -4.08
CA TYR A 52 -7.59 11.27 -4.16
C TYR A 52 -7.81 10.22 -3.05
N GLY A 53 -6.77 9.84 -2.32
CA GLY A 53 -6.90 8.88 -1.22
C GLY A 53 -6.73 7.46 -1.76
N LEU A 54 -7.58 6.52 -1.35
CA LEU A 54 -7.47 5.13 -1.78
C LEU A 54 -8.28 4.92 -3.07
N LEU A 55 -7.56 4.72 -4.16
CA LEU A 55 -8.12 4.54 -5.50
C LEU A 55 -8.18 3.07 -5.88
N ASP A 56 -9.22 2.72 -6.63
CA ASP A 56 -9.29 1.45 -7.35
C ASP A 56 -8.46 1.53 -8.65
N SER A 57 -7.94 0.40 -9.12
CA SER A 57 -7.03 0.36 -10.28
C SER A 57 -7.64 0.92 -11.56
N ASN A 58 -8.93 0.70 -11.76
CA ASN A 58 -9.72 1.13 -12.92
C ASN A 58 -10.33 2.53 -12.78
N GLU A 59 -10.20 3.17 -11.61
CA GLU A 59 -10.79 4.48 -11.36
C GLU A 59 -10.16 5.55 -12.27
N ILE A 60 -10.96 6.21 -13.11
CA ILE A 60 -10.48 7.27 -14.01
C ILE A 60 -10.22 8.53 -13.21
N ILE A 61 -8.98 9.02 -13.24
CA ILE A 61 -8.58 10.22 -12.52
C ILE A 61 -7.75 11.17 -13.39
N ALA A 62 -7.95 12.47 -13.19
CA ALA A 62 -7.14 13.51 -13.83
C ALA A 62 -5.72 13.58 -13.24
N PRO A 63 -4.70 13.95 -14.04
CA PRO A 63 -3.33 14.12 -13.57
C PRO A 63 -3.22 15.16 -12.45
N TYR A 64 -2.23 14.97 -11.57
CA TYR A 64 -2.02 15.84 -10.41
C TYR A 64 -0.58 15.77 -9.86
N ASN A 65 -0.19 16.82 -9.16
CA ASN A 65 1.12 16.96 -8.51
C ASN A 65 0.98 17.22 -7.00
N GLN A 66 0.43 16.26 -6.26
CA GLN A 66 0.28 16.33 -4.81
C GLN A 66 0.92 15.12 -4.14
N LYS A 67 1.83 15.37 -3.19
CA LYS A 67 2.56 14.36 -2.41
C LYS A 67 2.17 14.46 -0.93
N ILE A 68 2.33 13.36 -0.19
CA ILE A 68 2.21 13.34 1.27
C ILE A 68 3.58 13.73 1.85
N ARG A 69 3.70 14.92 2.44
CA ARG A 69 4.97 15.44 2.96
C ARG A 69 4.98 15.63 4.46
N THR A 70 3.85 16.07 5.02
CA THR A 70 3.76 16.51 6.41
C THR A 70 2.92 15.56 7.26
N LYS A 71 3.07 15.62 8.59
CA LYS A 71 2.16 14.93 9.53
C LYS A 71 0.70 15.33 9.32
N LYS A 72 0.44 16.61 8.99
CA LYS A 72 -0.90 17.11 8.64
C LYS A 72 -1.47 16.41 7.41
N ASP A 73 -0.66 16.18 6.38
CA ASP A 73 -1.08 15.40 5.20
C ASP A 73 -1.44 13.98 5.56
N ILE A 74 -0.60 13.32 6.39
CA ILE A 74 -0.80 11.95 6.83
C ILE A 74 -2.13 11.82 7.56
N LEU A 75 -2.39 12.68 8.56
CA LEU A 75 -3.63 12.65 9.33
C LEU A 75 -4.87 12.95 8.47
N ARG A 76 -4.79 13.95 7.60
CA ARG A 76 -5.88 14.30 6.67
C ARG A 76 -6.25 13.13 5.77
N ILE A 77 -5.24 12.48 5.16
CA ILE A 77 -5.47 11.39 4.22
C ILE A 77 -5.93 10.15 4.98
N ARG A 78 -5.34 9.85 6.14
CA ARG A 78 -5.74 8.74 7.01
C ARG A 78 -7.22 8.84 7.33
N ARG A 79 -7.68 9.98 7.86
CA ARG A 79 -9.08 10.22 8.20
C ARG A 79 -10.02 9.95 7.02
N ARG A 80 -9.61 10.32 5.80
CA ARG A 80 -10.42 10.09 4.60
C ARG A 80 -10.48 8.62 4.20
N ILE A 81 -9.38 7.88 4.29
CA ILE A 81 -9.32 6.51 3.76
C ILE A 81 -9.66 5.43 4.78
N PHE A 82 -9.63 5.74 6.07
CA PHE A 82 -9.77 4.76 7.15
C PHE A 82 -11.00 3.85 6.99
N PRO A 83 -12.22 4.38 6.71
CA PRO A 83 -13.40 3.54 6.54
C PRO A 83 -13.31 2.61 5.32
N LYS A 84 -12.73 3.07 4.20
CA LYS A 84 -12.54 2.26 2.99
C LYS A 84 -11.48 1.17 3.23
N MET A 85 -10.46 1.48 4.03
CA MET A 85 -9.40 0.55 4.38
C MET A 85 -9.87 -0.55 5.35
N LEU A 86 -10.71 -0.24 6.36
CA LEU A 86 -11.28 -1.25 7.26
C LEU A 86 -12.07 -2.32 6.48
N LYS A 87 -12.95 -1.88 5.56
CA LYS A 87 -13.66 -2.80 4.67
C LYS A 87 -12.72 -3.59 3.77
N THR A 88 -11.61 -2.98 3.35
CA THR A 88 -10.61 -3.66 2.53
C THR A 88 -9.90 -4.76 3.34
N THR A 89 -9.55 -4.52 4.61
CA THR A 89 -8.89 -5.53 5.45
C THR A 89 -9.76 -6.76 5.76
N GLU A 90 -11.08 -6.63 5.68
CA GLU A 90 -12.02 -7.75 5.85
C GLU A 90 -12.14 -8.63 4.59
N ILE A 91 -11.81 -8.10 3.41
CA ILE A 91 -12.01 -8.79 2.11
C ILE A 91 -10.79 -9.62 1.71
N TYR A 92 -9.59 -9.19 2.12
CA TYR A 92 -8.32 -9.75 1.65
C TYR A 92 -7.61 -10.54 2.74
N ASP A 93 -7.18 -11.75 2.39
CA ASP A 93 -6.39 -12.61 3.26
C ASP A 93 -4.96 -12.06 3.45
N LEU A 94 -4.45 -11.33 2.45
CA LEU A 94 -3.10 -10.80 2.42
C LEU A 94 -3.04 -9.42 1.79
N ILE A 95 -2.41 -8.46 2.49
CA ILE A 95 -2.18 -7.10 2.00
C ILE A 95 -0.68 -6.81 1.95
N ILE A 96 -0.16 -6.62 0.74
CA ILE A 96 1.25 -6.31 0.49
C ILE A 96 1.39 -4.79 0.28
N VAL A 97 2.17 -4.13 1.13
CA VAL A 97 2.39 -2.68 1.11
C VAL A 97 3.72 -2.36 0.47
N ILE A 98 3.70 -1.63 -0.65
CA ILE A 98 4.90 -1.22 -1.40
C ILE A 98 4.84 0.30 -1.67
N MET A 99 5.34 1.09 -0.72
CA MET A 99 5.29 2.55 -0.82
C MET A 99 6.30 3.24 0.12
N GLY A 100 6.56 4.52 -0.13
CA GLY A 100 7.46 5.34 0.70
C GLY A 100 6.95 5.54 2.13
N LYS A 101 7.85 5.90 3.06
CA LYS A 101 7.60 6.06 4.49
C LYS A 101 6.32 6.86 4.81
N ASN A 102 6.20 8.10 4.32
CA ASN A 102 5.03 8.94 4.60
C ASN A 102 3.70 8.33 4.13
N TYR A 103 3.72 7.51 3.07
CA TYR A 103 2.52 6.82 2.60
C TYR A 103 2.19 5.63 3.50
N ARG A 104 3.20 4.87 3.96
CA ARG A 104 2.99 3.78 4.93
C ARG A 104 2.42 4.30 6.26
N GLU A 105 2.92 5.42 6.76
CA GLU A 105 2.43 6.04 7.99
C GLU A 105 0.93 6.37 7.92
N VAL A 106 0.35 6.63 6.73
CA VAL A 106 -1.10 6.84 6.60
C VAL A 106 -1.90 5.63 7.08
N ILE A 107 -1.46 4.42 6.71
CA ILE A 107 -2.17 3.16 6.93
C ILE A 107 -1.57 2.32 8.07
N GLU A 108 -0.46 2.76 8.67
CA GLU A 108 0.21 2.05 9.76
C GLU A 108 -0.70 1.62 10.92
N PRO A 109 -1.68 2.43 11.39
CA PRO A 109 -2.58 1.99 12.46
C PRO A 109 -3.48 0.81 12.12
N LEU A 110 -3.49 0.34 10.86
CA LEU A 110 -4.26 -0.81 10.40
C LEU A 110 -3.40 -2.07 10.22
N PHE A 111 -2.09 -1.98 10.43
CA PHE A 111 -1.18 -3.11 10.20
C PHE A 111 -1.40 -4.20 11.24
N ASN A 112 -1.71 -5.39 10.75
CA ASN A 112 -1.86 -6.62 11.53
C ASN A 112 -1.14 -7.78 10.82
N GLU A 113 -1.35 -9.02 11.26
CA GLU A 113 -0.73 -10.23 10.71
C GLU A 113 -0.99 -10.47 9.21
N ASN A 114 -2.07 -9.89 8.66
CA ASN A 114 -2.39 -10.01 7.24
C ASN A 114 -1.55 -9.05 6.38
N PHE A 115 -0.69 -8.22 6.98
CA PHE A 115 0.16 -7.27 6.26
C PHE A 115 1.57 -7.78 6.03
N ILE A 116 2.05 -7.55 4.81
CA ILE A 116 3.45 -7.67 4.41
C ILE A 116 3.94 -6.28 4.03
N ILE A 117 4.92 -5.75 4.78
CA ILE A 117 5.41 -4.39 4.60
C ILE A 117 6.77 -4.40 3.90
N ILE A 118 6.76 -4.21 2.59
CA ILE A 118 7.99 -4.15 1.81
C ILE A 118 8.68 -2.80 2.08
N TYR A 119 9.94 -2.89 2.50
CA TYR A 119 10.81 -1.73 2.74
C TYR A 119 12.26 -2.12 2.47
N ASP A 120 13.02 -1.16 1.94
CA ASP A 120 14.47 -1.27 1.79
C ASP A 120 15.13 0.03 2.23
N LYS A 121 16.17 -0.09 3.07
CA LYS A 121 16.94 1.05 3.60
C LYS A 121 17.63 1.89 2.52
N ARG A 122 17.86 1.31 1.33
CA ARG A 122 18.43 1.99 0.16
C ARG A 122 17.39 2.87 -0.58
N GLY A 123 16.15 2.92 -0.08
CA GLY A 123 15.08 3.71 -0.69
C GLY A 123 14.68 3.16 -2.06
N ILE A 124 14.45 4.06 -3.04
CA ILE A 124 13.87 3.70 -4.34
C ILE A 124 14.67 2.64 -5.10
N GLY A 125 16.01 2.70 -5.05
CA GLY A 125 16.87 1.69 -5.70
C GLY A 125 16.71 0.30 -5.08
N GLY A 126 16.54 0.24 -3.76
CA GLY A 126 16.27 -1.01 -3.04
C GLY A 126 14.91 -1.62 -3.42
N TYR A 127 13.86 -0.81 -3.48
CA TYR A 127 12.55 -1.25 -3.96
C TYR A 127 12.63 -1.80 -5.40
N LEU A 128 13.33 -1.11 -6.30
CA LEU A 128 13.49 -1.57 -7.68
C LEU A 128 14.21 -2.92 -7.76
N SER A 129 15.24 -3.12 -6.94
CA SER A 129 15.96 -4.40 -6.82
C SER A 129 15.04 -5.53 -6.33
N LEU A 130 14.29 -5.30 -5.26
CA LEU A 130 13.33 -6.27 -4.73
C LEU A 130 12.23 -6.61 -5.73
N ILE A 131 11.61 -5.60 -6.35
CA ILE A 131 10.54 -5.81 -7.33
C ILE A 131 11.05 -6.52 -8.59
N SER A 132 12.29 -6.24 -9.03
CA SER A 132 12.93 -6.99 -10.12
C SER A 132 13.11 -8.47 -9.75
N LYS A 133 13.54 -8.77 -8.52
CA LYS A 133 13.63 -10.15 -8.01
C LYS A 133 12.26 -10.82 -7.96
N PHE A 134 11.27 -10.16 -7.36
CA PHE A 134 9.92 -10.70 -7.16
C PHE A 134 9.22 -11.02 -8.48
N ASN A 135 9.38 -10.18 -9.50
CA ASN A 135 8.82 -10.40 -10.83
C ASN A 135 9.39 -11.62 -11.59
N LYS A 136 10.45 -12.26 -11.07
CA LYS A 136 11.05 -13.47 -11.65
C LYS A 136 10.59 -14.75 -10.94
N LEU A 137 9.92 -14.63 -9.80
CA LEU A 137 9.51 -15.77 -8.99
C LEU A 137 8.12 -16.25 -9.41
N PRO A 138 7.88 -17.57 -9.46
CA PRO A 138 6.52 -18.09 -9.53
C PRO A 138 5.75 -17.75 -8.23
N THR A 139 4.43 -17.65 -8.31
CA THR A 139 3.58 -17.12 -7.22
C THR A 139 3.83 -17.80 -5.87
N ASN A 140 3.99 -19.12 -5.85
CA ASN A 140 4.25 -19.87 -4.61
C ASN A 140 5.60 -19.51 -3.97
N GLN A 141 6.65 -19.34 -4.77
CA GLN A 141 7.97 -18.91 -4.28
C GLN A 141 7.96 -17.44 -3.89
N LEU A 142 7.23 -16.60 -4.63
CA LEU A 142 7.03 -15.19 -4.29
C LEU A 142 6.39 -15.07 -2.90
N LEU A 143 5.29 -15.77 -2.64
CA LEU A 143 4.60 -15.71 -1.34
C LEU A 143 5.52 -16.15 -0.20
N LYS A 144 6.29 -17.23 -0.37
CA LYS A 144 7.30 -17.67 0.61
C LYS A 144 8.38 -16.61 0.85
N GLU A 145 8.86 -15.95 -0.21
CA GLU A 145 9.87 -14.90 -0.09
C GLU A 145 9.33 -13.66 0.64
N LEU A 146 8.05 -13.34 0.44
CA LEU A 146 7.39 -12.19 1.05
C LEU A 146 7.18 -12.34 2.56
N GLU A 147 7.12 -13.57 3.11
CA GLU A 147 6.99 -13.82 4.56
C GLU A 147 8.07 -13.14 5.40
N LYS A 148 9.26 -12.92 4.82
CA LYS A 148 10.36 -12.19 5.48
C LYS A 148 10.00 -10.75 5.85
N PHE A 149 8.95 -10.21 5.25
CA PHE A 149 8.45 -8.85 5.44
C PHE A 149 7.09 -8.81 6.17
N ARG A 150 6.65 -9.95 6.71
CA ARG A 150 5.42 -10.07 7.50
C ARG A 150 5.46 -9.10 8.69
N PHE A 151 4.38 -8.34 8.87
CA PHE A 151 4.26 -7.49 10.04
C PHE A 151 4.10 -8.35 11.30
N PRO A 152 4.93 -8.14 12.36
CA PRO A 152 4.91 -9.00 13.52
C PRO A 152 3.67 -8.73 14.40
N VAL A 153 3.07 -9.80 14.92
CA VAL A 153 1.90 -9.78 15.83
C VAL A 153 2.17 -8.97 17.12
N LEU A 154 3.43 -8.88 17.54
CA LEU A 154 3.85 -8.44 18.88
C LEU A 154 3.68 -6.94 19.22
N LYS A 155 2.99 -6.12 18.41
CA LYS A 155 2.74 -4.70 18.73
C LYS A 155 1.29 -4.25 18.78
N HIS A 156 0.33 -5.06 18.31
CA HIS A 156 -1.05 -4.58 18.24
C HIS A 156 -1.79 -4.57 19.59
N HIS A 157 -1.34 -5.38 20.56
CA HIS A 157 -1.96 -5.44 21.89
C HIS A 157 -1.63 -4.24 22.79
N LEU A 158 -0.65 -3.40 22.40
CA LEU A 158 -0.26 -2.21 23.15
C LEU A 158 -0.96 -0.94 22.62
N LEU A 159 -1.18 -0.85 21.31
CA LEU A 159 -1.80 0.33 20.69
C LEU A 159 -3.32 0.41 20.90
N THR A 160 -4.04 -0.73 20.96
CA THR A 160 -5.48 -0.72 21.27
C THR A 160 -5.78 -0.32 22.70
N LYS A 161 -4.89 -0.64 23.66
CA LYS A 161 -5.02 -0.18 25.06
C LYS A 161 -4.82 1.33 25.20
N GLU A 162 -3.87 1.91 24.47
CA GLU A 162 -3.62 3.36 24.54
C GLU A 162 -4.74 4.18 23.88
N MET A 163 -5.35 3.68 22.80
CA MET A 163 -6.47 4.38 22.14
C MET A 163 -7.78 4.31 22.94
N THR A 164 -8.04 3.23 23.69
CA THR A 164 -9.21 3.14 24.58
C THR A 164 -9.05 3.95 25.86
N LEU A 165 -7.82 4.15 26.34
CA LEU A 165 -7.55 4.99 27.51
C LEU A 165 -7.67 6.50 27.23
N GLN A 166 -7.55 6.94 25.98
CA GLN A 166 -7.71 8.36 25.62
C GLN A 166 -9.16 8.77 25.31
N GLU A 167 -10.06 7.82 25.09
CA GLU A 167 -11.49 8.10 24.87
C GLU A 167 -12.35 7.94 26.16
N GLY A 168 -11.73 7.54 27.27
CA GLY A 168 -12.40 7.30 28.57
C GLY A 168 -12.20 8.38 29.63
N VAL A 169 -11.70 9.56 29.27
CA VAL A 169 -11.63 10.73 30.18
C VAL A 169 -12.49 11.85 29.61
N ASN A 170 -13.77 11.79 29.93
CA ASN A 170 -14.71 12.91 29.95
C ASN A 170 -15.55 12.77 31.21
#